data_AF-A0A0S8HZ63-F1
#
_entry.id   AF-A0A0S8HZ63-F1
#
_cell.length_a   1.000
_cell.length_b   1.000
_cell.length_c   1.000
_cell.angle_alpha   90.00
_cell.angle_beta   90.00
_cell.angle_gamma   90.00
#
_symmetry.space_group_name_H-M   'P 1'
#
loop_
_entity.id
_entity.type
_entity.pdbx_description
1 polymer ?
#
loop_
_entity_poly.entity_id
_entity_poly.type
_entity_poly.pdbx_seq_one_letter_code
_entity_poly.pdbx_strand_id
1 'polypeptide(L)'
;WDTGRKELISPMLKIGSAYKFIPGRFPVTFIPVVDADIRFENREYAAQHHIGSVSIDMHYGTELQYKELASIRVGYDDIRRLSFGFGAYVKRIHLDYAFTSFDDFNELGNSHRISLSFNLKTE
;
A
#
# COMPACT_ATOMS: atom_id res chain seq x y z
N TRP A 1 -9.45 -9.09 31.06
CA TRP A 1 -10.73 -8.75 30.38
C TRP A 1 -10.85 -9.74 29.24
N ASP A 2 -11.78 -10.68 29.33
CA ASP A 2 -12.05 -11.71 28.33
C ASP A 2 -13.58 -11.78 28.23
N THR A 3 -14.13 -11.50 27.05
CA THR A 3 -15.59 -11.43 26.83
C THR A 3 -16.18 -12.79 26.47
N GLY A 4 -15.38 -13.87 26.41
CA GLY A 4 -15.88 -15.24 26.21
C GLY A 4 -16.60 -15.46 24.87
N ARG A 5 -16.49 -14.53 23.92
CA ARG A 5 -17.07 -14.65 22.58
C ARG A 5 -15.97 -15.02 21.59
N LYS A 6 -16.18 -16.12 20.87
CA LYS A 6 -15.35 -16.52 19.74
C LYS A 6 -15.85 -15.76 18.50
N GLU A 7 -15.15 -14.71 18.11
CA GLU A 7 -15.45 -14.03 16.85
C GLU A 7 -14.96 -14.89 15.69
N LEU A 8 -15.89 -15.29 14.83
CA LEU A 8 -15.58 -16.03 13.62
C LEU A 8 -15.13 -15.03 12.57
N ILE A 9 -13.82 -14.96 12.33
CA ILE A 9 -13.26 -14.18 11.23
C ILE A 9 -13.39 -15.03 9.97
N SER A 10 -14.14 -14.55 8.99
CA SER A 10 -14.30 -15.24 7.71
C SER A 10 -13.02 -15.08 6.88
N PRO A 11 -12.70 -16.06 6.02
CA PRO A 11 -11.53 -15.96 5.17
C PRO A 11 -11.61 -14.74 4.24
N MET A 12 -10.44 -14.28 3.81
CA MET A 12 -10.27 -13.21 2.82
C MET A 12 -9.37 -13.71 1.72
N LEU A 13 -9.72 -13.37 0.48
CA LEU A 13 -8.89 -13.59 -0.69
C LEU A 13 -8.29 -12.25 -1.12
N LYS A 14 -6.96 -12.20 -1.25
CA LYS A 14 -6.24 -11.05 -1.82
C LYS A 14 -5.70 -11.43 -3.18
N ILE A 15 -6.00 -10.64 -4.20
CA ILE A 15 -5.47 -10.81 -5.55
C ILE A 15 -4.80 -9.51 -5.99
N GLY A 16 -3.71 -9.60 -6.75
CA GLY A 16 -2.91 -8.45 -7.10
C GLY A 16 -2.12 -8.65 -8.38
N SER A 17 -1.83 -7.55 -9.07
CA SER A 17 -1.04 -7.55 -10.30
C SER A 17 -0.13 -6.32 -10.36
N ALA A 18 1.10 -6.53 -10.80
CA ALA A 18 2.08 -5.48 -11.02
C ALA A 18 2.74 -5.66 -12.40
N TYR A 19 2.98 -4.56 -13.10
CA TYR A 19 3.64 -4.58 -14.41
C TYR A 19 4.91 -3.74 -14.40
N LYS A 20 6.07 -4.34 -14.69
CA LYS A 20 7.35 -3.61 -14.72
C LYS A 20 7.64 -3.10 -16.13
N PHE A 21 7.60 -1.78 -16.31
CA PHE A 21 7.93 -1.11 -17.56
C PHE A 21 9.26 -0.35 -17.46
N ILE A 22 10.20 -0.65 -18.35
CA ILE A 22 11.54 -0.03 -18.38
C ILE A 22 11.71 0.66 -19.75
N PRO A 23 11.48 1.97 -19.88
CA PRO A 23 11.76 2.69 -21.12
C PRO A 23 13.26 2.67 -21.43
N GLY A 24 13.68 2.00 -22.50
CA GLY A 24 15.11 1.85 -22.85
C GLY A 24 15.91 3.14 -23.09
N ARG A 25 15.25 4.31 -23.15
CA ARG A 25 15.89 5.63 -23.29
C ARG A 25 16.32 6.26 -21.97
N PHE A 26 15.61 5.94 -20.88
CA PHE A 26 15.80 6.59 -19.59
C PHE A 26 16.05 5.52 -18.52
N PRO A 27 16.93 5.77 -17.54
CA PRO A 27 17.20 4.80 -16.48
C PRO A 27 16.13 4.91 -15.38
N VAL A 28 14.88 4.76 -15.82
CA VAL A 28 13.66 4.85 -15.02
C VAL A 28 12.94 3.52 -15.15
N THR A 29 12.37 3.04 -14.06
CA THR A 29 11.46 1.89 -14.04
C THR A 29 10.12 2.39 -13.52
N PHE A 30 9.06 2.10 -14.27
CA PHE A 30 7.68 2.42 -13.91
C PHE A 30 6.94 1.11 -13.59
N ILE A 31 6.28 1.07 -12.42
CA ILE A 31 5.63 -0.13 -11.90
C ILE A 31 4.24 0.24 -11.39
N PRO A 32 3.20 0.23 -12.23
CA PRO A 32 1.82 0.24 -11.78
C PRO A 32 1.46 -1.08 -11.08
N VAL A 33 0.66 -0.97 -10.03
CA VAL A 33 0.15 -2.07 -9.21
C VAL A 33 -1.33 -1.88 -8.99
N VAL A 34 -2.10 -2.96 -9.07
CA VAL A 34 -3.52 -2.99 -8.72
C VAL A 34 -3.77 -4.23 -7.89
N ASP A 35 -4.40 -4.04 -6.74
CA ASP A 35 -4.74 -5.11 -5.82
C ASP A 35 -6.23 -5.03 -5.45
N ALA A 36 -6.83 -6.18 -5.17
CA ALA A 36 -8.20 -6.30 -4.71
C ALA A 36 -8.28 -7.28 -3.53
N ASP A 37 -8.93 -6.83 -2.46
CA ASP A 37 -9.28 -7.62 -1.30
C ASP A 37 -10.74 -8.05 -1.42
N ILE A 38 -10.99 -9.36 -1.45
CA ILE A 38 -12.32 -9.95 -1.46
C ILE A 38 -12.56 -10.58 -0.09
N ARG A 39 -13.53 -10.07 0.64
CA ARG A 39 -13.90 -10.56 1.97
C ARG A 39 -15.33 -11.09 1.93
N PHE A 40 -15.56 -12.18 2.66
CA PHE A 40 -16.87 -12.84 2.77
C PHE A 40 -17.56 -12.48 4.09
N GLU A 41 -17.29 -11.28 4.59
CA GLU A 41 -17.92 -10.72 5.79
C GLU A 41 -18.85 -9.61 5.33
N ASN A 42 -20.09 -9.62 5.83
CA ASN A 42 -21.14 -8.67 5.44
C ASN A 42 -20.87 -7.25 5.96
N ARG A 43 -19.76 -6.63 5.53
CA ARG A 43 -19.40 -5.24 5.80
C ARG A 43 -20.14 -4.32 4.82
N GLU A 44 -21.47 -4.31 4.90
CA GLU A 44 -22.34 -3.47 4.05
C GLU A 44 -21.97 -1.98 4.10
N TYR A 45 -21.40 -1.51 5.22
CA TYR A 45 -21.15 -0.08 5.48
C TYR A 45 -19.72 0.41 5.17
N ALA A 46 -18.75 -0.48 4.94
CA ALA A 46 -17.32 -0.11 4.86
C ALA A 46 -16.61 -0.58 3.57
N ALA A 47 -17.35 -1.19 2.63
CA ALA A 47 -16.82 -1.74 1.39
C ALA A 47 -17.01 -0.80 0.19
N GLN A 48 -16.04 -0.74 -0.73
CA GLN A 48 -16.19 0.03 -1.98
C GLN A 48 -17.27 -0.54 -2.90
N HIS A 49 -17.34 -1.87 -2.99
CA HIS A 49 -18.41 -2.58 -3.69
C HIS A 49 -18.87 -3.77 -2.84
N HIS A 50 -20.18 -3.90 -2.64
CA HIS A 50 -20.77 -5.07 -2.00
C HIS A 50 -21.79 -5.74 -2.91
N ILE A 51 -21.78 -7.06 -2.94
CA ILE A 51 -22.86 -7.87 -3.53
C ILE A 51 -23.24 -8.90 -2.46
N GLY A 52 -24.29 -8.60 -1.69
CA GLY A 52 -24.67 -9.40 -0.53
C GLY A 52 -23.55 -9.45 0.51
N SER A 53 -23.16 -10.66 0.95
CA SER A 53 -22.12 -10.88 1.97
C SER A 53 -20.67 -10.80 1.47
N VAL A 54 -20.45 -10.36 0.23
CA VAL A 54 -19.11 -10.23 -0.35
C VAL A 54 -18.77 -8.75 -0.50
N SER A 55 -17.66 -8.32 0.09
CA SER A 55 -17.07 -7.00 -0.09
C SER A 55 -15.81 -7.08 -0.95
N ILE A 56 -15.67 -6.14 -1.88
CA ILE A 56 -14.48 -5.99 -2.73
C ILE A 56 -13.90 -4.60 -2.51
N ASP A 57 -12.65 -4.56 -2.08
CA ASP A 57 -11.91 -3.34 -1.77
C ASP A 57 -10.68 -3.24 -2.68
N MET A 58 -10.63 -2.22 -3.54
CA MET A 58 -9.59 -2.05 -4.55
C MET A 58 -8.52 -1.07 -4.08
N HIS A 59 -7.27 -1.41 -4.36
CA HIS A 59 -6.09 -0.63 -4.05
C HIS A 59 -5.31 -0.40 -5.34
N TYR A 60 -4.83 0.83 -5.53
CA TYR A 60 -4.06 1.21 -6.69
C TYR A 60 -2.73 1.78 -6.23
N GLY A 61 -1.65 1.32 -6.84
CA GLY A 61 -0.30 1.75 -6.53
C GLY A 61 0.46 2.05 -7.80
N THR A 62 1.43 2.95 -7.71
CA THR A 62 2.39 3.17 -8.77
C THR A 62 3.74 3.53 -8.16
N GLU A 63 4.78 2.87 -8.63
CA GLU A 63 6.15 3.12 -8.23
C GLU A 63 7.00 3.54 -9.43
N LEU A 64 7.71 4.64 -9.27
CA LEU A 64 8.67 5.17 -10.23
C LEU A 64 10.06 5.11 -9.59
N GLN A 65 10.96 4.29 -10.13
CA GLN A 65 12.33 4.16 -9.64
C GLN A 65 13.30 4.79 -10.65
N TYR A 66 14.25 5.57 -10.16
CA TYR A 66 15.35 6.12 -10.95
C TYR A 66 16.67 5.47 -10.53
N LYS A 67 17.30 4.74 -11.47
CA LYS A 67 18.61 4.08 -11.28
C LYS A 67 18.76 3.24 -10.00
N GLU A 68 17.66 2.75 -9.43
CA GLU A 68 17.65 2.09 -8.10
C GLU A 68 18.22 2.97 -6.96
N LEU A 69 18.43 4.27 -7.21
CA LEU A 69 18.97 5.26 -6.27
C LEU A 69 17.85 6.04 -5.60
N ALA A 70 16.77 6.29 -6.32
CA ALA A 70 15.60 6.99 -5.80
C ALA A 70 14.33 6.30 -6.29
N SER A 71 13.29 6.34 -5.47
CA SER A 71 11.97 5.83 -5.77
C SER A 71 10.92 6.83 -5.31
N ILE A 72 9.89 7.00 -6.12
CA ILE A 72 8.69 7.76 -5.77
C ILE A 72 7.53 6.78 -5.87
N ARG A 73 6.68 6.76 -4.86
CA ARG A 73 5.51 5.87 -4.76
C ARG A 73 4.26 6.72 -4.56
N VAL A 74 3.20 6.37 -5.26
CA VAL A 74 1.87 6.93 -5.05
C VAL A 74 0.91 5.77 -4.89
N GLY A 75 0.04 5.86 -3.89
CA GLY A 75 -0.95 4.84 -3.59
C GLY A 75 -2.32 5.47 -3.34
N TYR A 76 -3.35 4.72 -3.69
CA TYR A 76 -4.74 5.05 -3.43
C TYR A 76 -5.44 3.82 -2.86
N ASP A 77 -6.12 4.03 -1.74
CA ASP A 77 -6.66 2.97 -0.90
C ASP A 77 -8.19 2.84 -1.05
N ASP A 78 -8.73 1.75 -0.49
CA ASP A 78 -10.14 1.41 -0.47
C ASP A 78 -11.02 2.51 0.18
N ILE A 79 -10.53 3.12 1.25
CA ILE A 79 -11.18 4.23 1.98
C ILE A 79 -10.78 5.59 1.39
N ARG A 80 -10.46 5.65 0.08
CA ARG A 80 -10.11 6.89 -0.64
C ARG A 80 -8.90 7.65 -0.10
N ARG A 81 -8.03 6.99 0.66
CA ARG A 81 -6.82 7.61 1.20
C ARG A 81 -5.75 7.70 0.14
N LEU A 82 -5.14 8.86 0.04
CA LEU A 82 -4.02 9.07 -0.86
C LEU A 82 -2.71 8.98 -0.07
N SER A 83 -1.79 8.16 -0.59
CA SER A 83 -0.47 7.96 0.00
C SER A 83 0.63 8.36 -0.97
N PHE A 84 1.66 9.02 -0.46
CA PHE A 84 2.87 9.41 -1.16
C PHE A 84 4.08 8.81 -0.46
N GLY A 85 5.04 8.30 -1.21
CA GLY A 85 6.28 7.75 -0.70
C GLY A 85 7.47 8.25 -1.48
N PHE A 86 8.57 8.46 -0.79
CA PHE A 86 9.89 8.73 -1.37
C PHE A 86 10.90 7.80 -0.73
N GLY A 87 11.64 7.06 -1.54
CA GLY A 87 12.75 6.22 -1.10
C GLY A 87 14.05 6.71 -1.72
N ALA A 88 15.12 6.76 -0.93
CA ALA A 88 16.47 7.02 -1.41
C ALA A 88 17.40 5.92 -0.96
N TYR A 89 18.22 5.45 -1.89
CA TYR A 89 19.23 4.44 -1.66
C TYR A 89 20.62 5.05 -1.82
N VAL A 90 21.40 5.02 -0.73
CA VAL A 90 22.77 5.52 -0.68
C VAL A 90 23.68 4.43 -0.11
N LYS A 91 24.46 3.79 -0.99
CA LYS A 91 25.44 2.73 -0.66
C LYS A 91 24.84 1.54 0.09
N ARG A 92 24.75 1.62 1.42
CA ARG A 92 24.29 0.54 2.32
C ARG A 92 23.07 0.97 3.14
N ILE A 93 22.58 2.19 2.91
CA ILE A 93 21.49 2.80 3.66
C ILE A 93 20.32 2.99 2.70
N HIS A 94 19.17 2.46 3.09
CA HIS A 94 17.88 2.70 2.47
C HIS A 94 17.08 3.59 3.40
N LEU A 95 16.65 4.75 2.90
CA LEU A 95 15.78 5.67 3.62
C LEU A 95 14.46 5.74 2.87
N ASP A 96 13.36 5.41 3.54
CA ASP A 96 12.01 5.52 3.00
C ASP A 96 11.19 6.46 3.87
N TYR A 97 10.51 7.38 3.21
CA TYR A 97 9.53 8.28 3.80
C TYR A 97 8.19 8.00 3.15
N ALA A 98 7.15 7.80 3.96
CA ALA A 98 5.78 7.65 3.50
C ALA A 98 4.86 8.61 4.24
N PHE A 99 3.93 9.18 3.49
CA PHE A 99 2.89 10.08 3.95
C PHE A 99 1.56 9.53 3.48
N THR A 100 0.59 9.45 4.38
CA THR A 100 -0.79 9.07 4.05
C THR A 100 -1.72 10.15 4.55
N SER A 101 -2.48 10.74 3.63
CA SER A 101 -3.50 11.72 3.96
C SER A 101 -4.82 11.02 4.29
N PHE A 102 -5.46 11.51 5.35
CA PHE A 102 -6.77 11.07 5.78
C PHE A 102 -7.73 12.23 5.52
N ASP A 103 -8.57 12.10 4.48
CA ASP A 103 -9.52 13.14 4.06
C ASP A 103 -10.88 13.07 4.77
N ASP A 104 -11.02 12.18 5.76
CA ASP A 104 -12.29 12.06 6.47
C ASP A 104 -12.40 13.10 7.60
N PHE A 105 -13.56 13.74 7.63
CA PHE A 105 -13.88 15.02 8.27
C PHE A 105 -13.72 15.07 9.80
N ASN A 106 -13.07 14.10 10.47
CA ASN A 106 -12.96 14.19 11.93
C ASN A 106 -11.76 13.61 12.69
N GLU A 107 -11.06 12.50 12.39
CA GLU A 107 -10.44 11.82 13.57
C GLU A 107 -9.04 11.20 13.51
N LEU A 108 -8.25 11.24 12.43
CA LEU A 108 -6.95 10.53 12.45
C LEU A 108 -5.70 11.36 12.13
N GLY A 109 -5.86 12.57 11.59
CA GLY A 109 -4.73 13.39 11.18
C GLY A 109 -3.87 12.72 10.09
N ASN A 110 -2.91 13.44 9.52
CA ASN A 110 -2.03 12.86 8.52
C ASN A 110 -1.01 11.92 9.16
N SER A 111 -0.73 10.78 8.52
CA SER A 111 0.29 9.85 8.99
C SER A 111 1.62 10.07 8.26
N HIS A 112 2.69 10.15 9.04
CA HIS A 112 4.06 10.25 8.55
C HIS A 112 4.84 9.05 9.07
N ARG A 113 5.44 8.28 8.15
CA ARG A 113 6.24 7.10 8.47
C ARG A 113 7.63 7.26 7.88
N ILE A 114 8.65 7.13 8.71
CA ILE A 114 10.06 7.16 8.32
C ILE A 114 10.63 5.78 8.60
N SER A 115 11.29 5.19 7.61
CA SER A 115 11.98 3.90 7.73
C SER A 115 13.42 4.06 7.27
N LEU A 116 14.32 3.44 8.02
CA LEU A 116 15.75 3.42 7.73
C LEU A 116 16.21 1.97 7.82
N SER A 117 16.75 1.45 6.73
CA SER A 117 17.27 0.08 6.66
C SER A 117 18.75 0.08 6.29
N PHE A 118 19.52 -0.76 6.98
CA PHE A 118 20.96 -0.90 6.77
C PHE A 118 21.27 -2.30 6.25
N ASN A 119 21.98 -2.38 5.13
CA ASN A 119 22.51 -3.64 4.63
C ASN A 119 23.98 -3.78 5.04
N LEU A 120 24.22 -4.63 6.05
CA LEU A 120 25.55 -5.03 6.49
C LEU A 120 25.96 -6.27 5.69
N LYS A 121 26.90 -6.13 4.75
CA LYS A 121 27.65 -7.29 4.24
C LYS A 121 28.78 -7.56 5.23
N THR A 122 28.74 -8.72 5.86
CA THR A 122 29.89 -9.30 6.57
C THR A 122 30.78 -9.93 5.50
N GLU A 123 32.02 -9.45 5.38
CA GLU A 123 33.08 -10.16 4.65
C GLU A 123 33.55 -11.38 5.44
#